data_AF-A0A1E7R1B0-F1
#
_entry.id   AF-A0A1E7R1B0-F1
#
_cell.length_a   1.000
_cell.length_b   1.000
_cell.length_c   1.000
_cell.angle_alpha   90.00
_cell.angle_beta   90.00
_cell.angle_gamma   90.00
#
_symmetry.space_group_name_H-M   'P 1'
#
loop_
_entity.id
_entity.type
_entity.pdbx_description
1 polymer ?
#
loop_
_entity_poly.entity_id
_entity_poly.type
_entity_poly.pdbx_seq_one_letter_code
_entity_poly.pdbx_strand_id
1 'polypeptide(L)' 'MLKNIIHIVGQGGEYCSGMMPADSDTQCHLVFQNIQTILNAMQIDWVDIATMVILVVEHNRHKHKQMIKFMRYIVLKHHH' A
#
# COMPACT_ATOMS: atom_id res chain seq x y z
N MET A 1 -11.48 -12.92 -24.19
CA MET A 1 -11.73 -12.03 -23.03
C MET A 1 -10.41 -11.34 -22.72
N LEU A 2 -10.27 -10.04 -23.02
CA LEU A 2 -9.04 -9.30 -22.67
C LEU A 2 -8.99 -9.20 -21.14
N LYS A 3 -7.93 -9.73 -20.54
CA LYS A 3 -7.67 -9.53 -19.11
C LYS A 3 -7.14 -8.11 -18.95
N ASN A 4 -7.94 -7.21 -18.39
CA ASN A 4 -7.48 -5.88 -18.02
C ASN A 4 -6.59 -6.00 -16.78
N ILE A 5 -5.31 -6.25 -17.01
CA ILE A 5 -4.29 -6.29 -15.96
C ILE A 5 -3.71 -4.89 -15.84
N ILE A 6 -3.76 -4.35 -14.63
CA ILE A 6 -3.18 -3.06 -14.30
C ILE A 6 -1.89 -3.32 -13.52
N HIS A 7 -0.80 -2.71 -13.96
CA HIS A 7 0.45 -2.67 -13.21
C HIS A 7 0.61 -1.30 -12.55
N ILE A 8 0.57 -1.27 -11.22
CA ILE A 8 0.87 -0.07 -10.43
C ILE A 8 2.35 -0.10 -10.07
N VAL A 9 3.06 0.99 -10.35
CA VAL A 9 4.47 1.15 -9.93
C VAL A 9 4.60 1.19 -8.41
N GLY A 10 5.77 0.86 -7.87
CA GLY A 10 6.01 0.88 -6.43
C GLY A 10 5.61 2.22 -5.80
N GLN A 11 4.86 2.16 -4.70
CA GLN A 11 4.41 3.34 -3.96
C GLN A 11 5.23 3.50 -2.69
N GLY A 12 5.87 4.67 -2.55
CA GLY A 12 6.64 5.05 -1.37
C GLY A 12 5.77 5.68 -0.27
N GLY A 13 6.35 5.84 0.91
CA GLY A 13 5.76 6.55 2.04
C GLY A 13 5.93 8.06 1.97
N GLU A 14 5.99 8.63 0.76
CA GLU A 14 6.19 10.06 0.52
C GLU A 14 4.85 10.78 0.32
N TYR A 15 4.84 12.07 0.64
CA TYR A 15 3.75 12.97 0.27
C TYR A 15 3.78 13.27 -1.23
N CYS A 16 2.68 13.78 -1.79
CA CYS A 16 2.64 14.27 -3.17
C CYS A 16 3.67 15.39 -3.47
N SER A 17 4.20 16.04 -2.43
CA SER A 17 5.31 17.00 -2.55
C SER A 17 6.68 16.35 -2.78
N GLY A 18 6.78 15.02 -2.70
CA GLY A 18 8.04 14.27 -2.75
C GLY A 18 8.80 14.23 -1.42
N MET A 19 8.27 14.83 -0.34
CA MET A 19 8.89 14.76 0.98
C MET A 19 8.60 13.39 1.61
N MET A 20 9.66 12.74 2.11
CA MET A 20 9.58 11.51 2.90
C MET A 20 9.63 11.85 4.41
N PRO A 21 8.63 11.42 5.21
CA PRO A 21 8.70 11.51 6.68
C PRO A 21 9.86 10.70 7.24
N ALA A 22 10.32 11.04 8.44
CA ALA A 22 11.42 10.32 9.10
C ALA A 22 10.98 9.01 9.78
N ASP A 23 9.73 8.91 10.23
CA ASP A 23 9.22 7.78 10.99
C ASP A 23 8.53 6.74 10.10
N SER A 24 8.76 5.46 10.38
CA SER A 24 8.23 4.38 9.55
C SER A 24 6.72 4.17 9.70
N ASP A 25 6.13 4.62 10.81
CA ASP A 25 4.68 4.56 11.03
C ASP A 25 3.96 5.47 10.01
N THR A 26 4.40 6.71 9.87
CA THR A 26 3.85 7.67 8.90
C THR A 26 4.14 7.24 7.48
N GLN A 27 5.35 6.76 7.18
CA GLN A 27 5.66 6.20 5.86
C GLN A 27 4.71 5.05 5.49
N CYS A 28 4.47 4.11 6.41
CA CYS A 28 3.54 3.00 6.18
C CYS A 28 2.11 3.49 5.90
N HIS A 29 1.66 4.52 6.64
CA HIS A 29 0.35 5.11 6.42
C HIS A 29 0.24 5.77 5.05
N LEU A 30 1.28 6.50 4.62
CA LEU A 30 1.31 7.16 3.32
C LEU A 30 1.32 6.16 2.18
N VAL A 31 2.03 5.04 2.28
CA VAL A 31 1.96 3.95 1.29
C VAL A 31 0.50 3.51 1.08
N PHE A 32 -0.27 3.33 2.16
CA PHE A 32 -1.70 2.98 2.05
C PHE A 32 -2.51 4.05 1.32
N GLN A 33 -2.33 5.31 1.72
CA GLN A 33 -3.06 6.43 1.14
C GLN A 33 -2.74 6.64 -0.34
N ASN A 34 -1.47 6.46 -0.71
CA ASN A 34 -1.00 6.57 -2.09
C ASN A 34 -1.62 5.47 -2.96
N ILE A 35 -1.64 4.21 -2.48
CA ILE A 35 -2.32 3.11 -3.19
C ILE A 35 -3.82 3.38 -3.28
N GLN A 36 -4.50 3.76 -2.18
CA GLN A 36 -5.93 4.07 -2.20
C GLN A 36 -6.27 5.17 -3.22
N THR A 37 -5.42 6.20 -3.33
CA THR A 37 -5.60 7.30 -4.28
C THR A 37 -5.56 6.78 -5.72
N ILE A 38 -4.62 5.87 -6.03
CA ILE A 38 -4.52 5.24 -7.35
C ILE A 38 -5.74 4.36 -7.62
N LEU A 39 -6.13 3.51 -6.66
CA LEU A 39 -7.30 2.64 -6.78
C LEU A 39 -8.57 3.47 -7.06
N ASN A 40 -8.77 4.56 -6.32
CA ASN A 40 -9.90 5.48 -6.53
C ASN A 40 -9.88 6.13 -7.93
N ALA A 41 -8.72 6.59 -8.39
CA ALA A 41 -8.56 7.20 -9.71
C ALA A 41 -8.88 6.21 -10.84
N MET A 42 -8.63 4.93 -10.60
CA MET A 42 -8.87 3.83 -11.54
C MET A 42 -10.24 3.16 -11.35
N GLN A 43 -11.02 3.58 -10.36
CA GLN A 43 -12.32 3.00 -10.00
C GLN A 43 -12.25 1.48 -9.73
N ILE A 44 -11.18 1.04 -9.06
CA ILE A 44 -10.95 -0.34 -8.63
C ILE A 44 -10.87 -0.39 -7.10
N ASP A 45 -11.15 -1.56 -6.50
CA ASP A 45 -11.07 -1.75 -5.04
C ASP A 45 -9.84 -2.58 -4.65
N TRP A 46 -9.49 -2.59 -3.37
CA TRP A 46 -8.44 -3.42 -2.79
C TRP A 46 -8.64 -4.91 -3.06
N VAL A 47 -9.90 -5.36 -3.14
CA VAL A 47 -10.25 -6.76 -3.41
C VAL A 47 -9.79 -7.21 -4.78
N ASP A 48 -9.63 -6.28 -5.72
CA ASP A 48 -9.20 -6.54 -7.10
C ASP A 48 -7.67 -6.72 -7.20
N ILE A 49 -6.92 -6.46 -6.12
CA ILE A 49 -5.47 -6.65 -6.10
C ILE A 49 -5.14 -8.14 -6.01
N ALA A 50 -4.71 -8.71 -7.14
CA ALA A 50 -4.27 -10.09 -7.21
C ALA A 50 -2.89 -10.33 -6.58
N THR A 51 -2.01 -9.33 -6.55
CA THR A 51 -0.64 -9.46 -6.02
C THR A 51 -0.12 -8.12 -5.51
N MET A 52 0.56 -8.14 -4.36
CA MET A 52 1.25 -7.00 -3.78
C MET A 52 2.67 -7.39 -3.39
N VAL A 53 3.64 -6.59 -3.81
CA VAL A 53 5.06 -6.76 -3.44
C VAL A 53 5.43 -5.62 -2.49
N ILE A 54 5.94 -5.98 -1.30
CA ILE A 54 6.30 -5.03 -0.26
C ILE A 54 7.82 -5.10 -0.04
N LEU A 55 8.49 -3.95 -0.14
CA LEU A 55 9.92 -3.81 0.11
C LEU A 55 10.11 -2.95 1.37
N VAL A 56 10.86 -3.46 2.35
CA VAL A 56 11.09 -2.79 3.63
C VAL A 56 12.58 -2.56 3.81
N VAL A 57 12.99 -1.29 3.83
CA VAL A 57 14.38 -0.88 4.11
C VAL A 57 14.67 -1.02 5.60
N GLU A 58 15.88 -1.48 5.95
CA GLU A 58 16.32 -1.71 7.33
C GLU A 58 15.27 -2.48 8.14
N HIS A 59 14.93 -3.66 7.62
CA HIS A 59 13.89 -4.50 8.19
C HIS A 59 14.17 -4.82 9.67
N ASN A 60 13.18 -4.53 10.52
CA ASN A 60 13.23 -4.84 11.94
C ASN A 60 11.85 -5.33 12.42
N ARG A 61 11.79 -5.78 13.67
CA ARG A 61 10.56 -6.34 14.25
C ARG A 61 9.40 -5.33 14.31
N HIS A 62 9.69 -4.04 14.48
CA HIS A 62 8.68 -2.98 14.50
C HIS A 62 8.03 -2.84 13.13
N LYS A 63 8.84 -2.65 12.08
CA LYS A 63 8.38 -2.55 10.69
C LYS A 63 7.65 -3.81 10.22
N HIS A 64 8.13 -4.98 10.61
CA HIS A 64 7.42 -6.24 10.33
C HIS A 64 6.01 -6.27 10.94
N LYS A 65 5.87 -5.86 12.21
CA LYS A 65 4.56 -5.77 12.87
C LYS A 65 3.66 -4.72 12.24
N GLN A 66 4.22 -3.59 11.78
CA GLN A 66 3.46 -2.60 11.00
C GLN A 66 2.87 -3.25 9.75
N MET A 67 3.67 -4.00 8.98
CA MET A 67 3.18 -4.65 7.76
C MET A 67 2.09 -5.70 8.03
N ILE A 68 2.21 -6.48 9.11
CA ILE A 68 1.14 -7.42 9.49
C ILE A 68 -0.15 -6.66 9.81
N LYS A 69 -0.08 -5.56 10.58
CA LYS A 69 -1.27 -4.74 10.89
C LYS A 69 -1.89 -4.17 9.62
N PHE A 70 -1.06 -3.67 8.72
CA PHE A 70 -1.47 -3.15 7.42
C PHE A 70 -2.22 -4.20 6.58
N MET A 71 -1.64 -5.38 6.39
CA MET A 71 -2.27 -6.46 5.62
C MET A 71 -3.58 -6.93 6.27
N ARG A 72 -3.62 -7.03 7.61
CA ARG A 72 -4.87 -7.38 8.32
C ARG A 72 -5.96 -6.32 8.14
N TYR A 73 -5.60 -5.04 8.12
CA TYR A 73 -6.55 -3.96 7.88
C TYR A 73 -7.20 -4.07 6.49
N ILE A 74 -6.39 -4.31 5.45
CA ILE A 74 -6.91 -4.49 4.08
C ILE A 74 -7.89 -5.68 4.04
N VAL A 75 -7.47 -6.84 4.56
CA VAL A 75 -8.31 -8.05 4.56
C VAL A 75 -9.62 -7.83 5.32
N LEU A 76 -9.56 -7.28 6.53
CA LEU A 76 -10.74 -7.10 7.37
C LEU A 76 -11.69 -6.01 6.88
N LYS A 77 -11.21 -5.01 6.13
CA LYS A 77 -12.06 -3.90 5.70
C LYS A 77 -12.65 -4.12 4.30
N HIS A 78 -11.92 -4.80 3.42
CA HIS A 78 -12.25 -4.86 2.00
C HIS A 78 -12.62 -6.26 1.49
N HIS A 79 -12.44 -7.34 2.27
CA HIS A 79 -12.83 -8.70 1.85
C HIS A 79 -14.08 -9.24 2.56
N HIS A 80 -15.13 -8.42 2.69
CA HIS A 80 -16.45 -8.83 3.23
C HIS A 80 -17.48 -9.06 2.13
#